data_AF-A0A222PB70-F1
#
_entry.id   AF-A0A222PB70-F1
#
_cell.length_a   1.000
_cell.length_b   1.000
_cell.length_c   1.000
_cell.angle_alpha   90.00
_cell.angle_beta   90.00
_cell.angle_gamma   90.00
#
_symmetry.space_group_name_H-M   'P 1'
#
loop_
_entity.id
_entity.type
_entity.pdbx_description
1 polymer ?
#
loop_
_entity_poly.entity_id
_entity_poly.type
_entity_poly.pdbx_seq_one_letter_code
_entity_poly.pdbx_strand_id
1 'polypeptide(L)'
;MKKNFLLLIFFIISLNALAYTRAENIKDKLSKIGVNKTIIDKTIELDYEIKDDFSEDFDDKMEKLQNLYAQDNKNFYVSDLIANGYMFSDKKDFNKAKEYLEKGEKYNEKFDNLLNKVNLYTVFNKKKDEKRYKDELKKIYNGTPVMDLLDFVYSGIENYRDEKLPNSSDDLPFGSFYDENTGEIINGIANDDDENDNQNMNFEESLDEINKTIRNSTKEIDKNVEKFKRILKYFSNEKNKQKFSLTDDIYRNLELLVETNTIEKISANDGILKALDYYINNVSNKAKDKEFEFTKDGEMTLYALLYIGSATIKDEKVYETYRKKLKDTKVAKLLRDSEAKTNK
;
A
#
# COMPACT_ATOMS: atom_id res chain seq x y z
N MET A 1 15.21 15.11 9.12
CA MET A 1 15.21 13.63 9.09
C MET A 1 15.05 13.13 7.65
N LYS A 2 14.74 11.84 7.39
CA LYS A 2 14.79 11.21 6.03
C LYS A 2 13.88 11.96 5.01
N LYS A 3 14.26 11.95 3.71
CA LYS A 3 13.71 12.85 2.67
C LYS A 3 12.42 12.40 1.96
N ASN A 4 11.95 11.17 2.18
CA ASN A 4 11.00 10.48 1.28
C ASN A 4 9.69 10.04 1.97
N PHE A 5 9.20 10.79 2.97
CA PHE A 5 8.23 10.30 3.97
C PHE A 5 6.86 9.80 3.45
N LEU A 6 6.42 10.17 2.24
CA LEU A 6 5.01 9.96 1.84
C LEU A 6 4.79 9.33 0.45
N LEU A 7 5.85 9.00 -0.30
CA LEU A 7 5.69 8.33 -1.61
C LEU A 7 5.60 6.81 -1.49
N LEU A 8 5.68 6.28 -0.27
CA LEU A 8 6.31 4.98 -0.02
C LEU A 8 5.48 4.02 0.85
N ILE A 9 4.30 4.46 1.31
CA ILE A 9 3.41 3.75 2.24
C ILE A 9 2.38 2.85 1.50
N PHE A 10 2.29 2.93 0.17
CA PHE A 10 1.07 2.55 -0.57
C PHE A 10 0.99 1.12 -1.17
N PHE A 11 1.93 0.20 -0.91
CA PHE A 11 2.06 -1.03 -1.73
C PHE A 11 2.31 -2.34 -0.93
N ILE A 12 1.33 -2.72 -0.11
CA ILE A 12 1.11 -4.05 0.49
C ILE A 12 -0.42 -4.34 0.35
N ILE A 13 -0.87 -5.53 -0.12
CA ILE A 13 -2.01 -5.66 -1.08
C ILE A 13 -3.00 -6.84 -0.75
N SER A 14 -4.23 -6.64 -0.19
CA SER A 14 -5.10 -7.65 0.66
C SER A 14 -6.58 -7.15 0.11
N LEU A 15 -7.67 -7.96 0.13
CA LEU A 15 -8.94 -7.91 -0.64
C LEU A 15 -10.26 -8.04 0.15
N ASN A 16 -11.46 -7.60 -0.28
CA ASN A 16 -12.26 -7.64 -1.52
C ASN A 16 -13.38 -6.56 -1.49
N ALA A 17 -13.93 -6.15 -2.64
CA ALA A 17 -15.27 -6.57 -3.12
C ALA A 17 -15.79 -5.80 -4.37
N LEU A 18 -16.29 -6.53 -5.38
CA LEU A 18 -16.97 -6.02 -6.58
C LEU A 18 -16.17 -5.06 -7.49
N ALA A 19 -14.90 -5.40 -7.70
CA ALA A 19 -14.28 -5.56 -9.01
C ALA A 19 -13.07 -6.52 -8.79
N TYR A 20 -12.14 -6.67 -9.75
CA TYR A 20 -11.15 -7.77 -9.76
C TYR A 20 -10.24 -7.84 -8.50
N THR A 21 -10.52 -8.76 -7.58
CA THR A 21 -9.75 -8.96 -6.33
C THR A 21 -8.61 -9.99 -6.54
N ARG A 22 -7.54 -10.07 -5.71
CA ARG A 22 -6.57 -11.18 -5.84
C ARG A 22 -7.23 -12.55 -5.67
N ALA A 23 -8.35 -12.71 -4.97
CA ALA A 23 -9.05 -13.98 -4.84
C ALA A 23 -9.77 -14.36 -6.13
N GLU A 24 -10.29 -13.37 -6.86
CA GLU A 24 -10.74 -13.58 -8.24
C GLU A 24 -9.55 -13.83 -9.18
N ASN A 25 -8.41 -13.16 -9.01
CA ASN A 25 -7.17 -13.37 -9.78
C ASN A 25 -6.56 -14.77 -9.58
N ILE A 26 -6.35 -15.19 -8.32
CA ILE A 26 -5.89 -16.51 -7.89
C ILE A 26 -6.82 -17.57 -8.47
N LYS A 27 -8.14 -17.42 -8.28
CA LYS A 27 -9.13 -18.36 -8.80
C LYS A 27 -9.13 -18.44 -10.33
N ASP A 28 -9.12 -17.31 -11.02
CA ASP A 28 -9.09 -17.23 -12.47
C ASP A 28 -7.80 -17.83 -13.05
N LYS A 29 -6.63 -17.37 -12.61
CA LYS A 29 -5.33 -17.86 -13.11
C LYS A 29 -5.05 -19.32 -12.74
N LEU A 30 -5.28 -19.74 -11.49
CA LEU A 30 -5.02 -21.12 -11.08
C LEU A 30 -6.03 -22.13 -11.68
N SER A 31 -7.29 -21.73 -11.92
CA SER A 31 -8.26 -22.62 -12.58
C SER A 31 -7.96 -22.81 -14.07
N LYS A 32 -7.46 -21.78 -14.78
CA LYS A 32 -7.02 -21.88 -16.20
C LYS A 32 -5.94 -22.93 -16.44
N ILE A 33 -5.03 -23.13 -15.48
CA ILE A 33 -3.96 -24.16 -15.53
C ILE A 33 -4.38 -25.51 -14.89
N GLY A 34 -5.61 -25.58 -14.36
CA GLY A 34 -6.20 -26.78 -13.78
C GLY A 34 -5.60 -27.17 -12.43
N VAL A 35 -5.40 -26.22 -11.53
CA VAL A 35 -5.26 -26.49 -10.08
C VAL A 35 -6.62 -26.86 -9.50
N ASN A 36 -6.67 -27.77 -8.53
CA ASN A 36 -7.92 -28.18 -7.88
C ASN A 36 -8.54 -27.04 -7.03
N LYS A 37 -9.87 -26.88 -7.07
CA LYS A 37 -10.61 -25.86 -6.29
C LYS A 37 -10.21 -25.84 -4.81
N THR A 38 -10.04 -26.98 -4.15
CA THR A 38 -9.66 -27.04 -2.73
C THR A 38 -8.27 -26.48 -2.46
N ILE A 39 -7.36 -26.53 -3.45
CA ILE A 39 -6.02 -25.91 -3.36
C ILE A 39 -6.12 -24.41 -3.66
N ILE A 40 -6.98 -24.01 -4.60
CA ILE A 40 -7.29 -22.59 -4.88
C ILE A 40 -7.87 -21.92 -3.63
N ASP A 41 -8.89 -22.53 -3.00
CA ASP A 41 -9.54 -21.99 -1.81
C ASP A 41 -8.53 -21.80 -0.65
N LYS A 42 -7.67 -22.79 -0.39
CA LYS A 42 -6.54 -22.69 0.57
C LYS A 42 -5.49 -21.65 0.18
N THR A 43 -5.28 -21.40 -1.11
CA THR A 43 -4.32 -20.38 -1.57
C THR A 43 -4.85 -18.99 -1.23
N ILE A 44 -6.16 -18.77 -1.41
CA ILE A 44 -6.85 -17.53 -1.03
C ILE A 44 -6.84 -17.37 0.51
N GLU A 45 -6.97 -18.46 1.26
CA GLU A 45 -6.88 -18.45 2.72
C GLU A 45 -5.49 -17.98 3.22
N LEU A 46 -4.41 -18.61 2.74
CA LEU A 46 -3.04 -18.20 3.12
C LEU A 46 -2.65 -16.81 2.61
N ASP A 47 -3.16 -16.38 1.45
CA ASP A 47 -2.93 -15.05 0.89
C ASP A 47 -3.39 -13.93 1.86
N TYR A 48 -4.49 -14.16 2.58
CA TYR A 48 -5.05 -13.20 3.54
C TYR A 48 -4.53 -13.40 4.95
N GLU A 49 -4.03 -14.60 5.28
CA GLU A 49 -3.32 -14.86 6.54
C GLU A 49 -1.97 -14.13 6.56
N ILE A 50 -1.23 -14.20 5.44
CA ILE A 50 0.11 -13.62 5.30
C ILE A 50 0.06 -12.11 5.07
N LYS A 51 -0.97 -11.60 4.40
CA LYS A 51 -1.16 -10.17 4.12
C LYS A 51 -0.03 -9.48 3.32
N ASP A 52 0.72 -10.23 2.52
CA ASP A 52 2.03 -9.86 1.95
C ASP A 52 3.14 -9.55 2.99
N ASP A 53 2.87 -9.68 4.29
CA ASP A 53 3.86 -9.52 5.36
C ASP A 53 4.60 -10.83 5.70
N PHE A 54 5.93 -10.72 5.75
CA PHE A 54 6.86 -11.78 6.12
C PHE A 54 7.85 -11.34 7.21
N SER A 55 7.55 -10.29 7.97
CA SER A 55 8.33 -9.86 9.13
C SER A 55 8.12 -10.81 10.32
N GLU A 56 6.87 -11.03 10.71
CA GLU A 56 6.48 -11.97 11.77
C GLU A 56 6.19 -13.38 11.23
N ASP A 57 6.34 -14.40 12.11
CA ASP A 57 6.02 -15.82 11.87
C ASP A 57 6.54 -16.42 10.55
N PHE A 58 7.70 -15.94 10.09
CA PHE A 58 8.27 -16.30 8.80
C PHE A 58 8.36 -17.82 8.57
N ASP A 59 8.85 -18.59 9.54
CA ASP A 59 9.07 -20.02 9.34
C ASP A 59 7.73 -20.77 9.23
N ASP A 60 6.75 -20.46 10.07
CA ASP A 60 5.40 -21.03 10.05
C ASP A 60 4.63 -20.64 8.78
N LYS A 61 4.64 -19.36 8.39
CA LYS A 61 4.07 -18.87 7.11
C LYS A 61 4.70 -19.61 5.93
N MET A 62 6.02 -19.82 5.95
CA MET A 62 6.74 -20.49 4.88
C MET A 62 6.57 -22.01 4.89
N GLU A 63 6.36 -22.65 6.04
CA GLU A 63 5.95 -24.07 6.11
C GLU A 63 4.55 -24.24 5.51
N LYS A 64 3.57 -23.42 5.92
CA LYS A 64 2.20 -23.45 5.36
C LYS A 64 2.20 -23.34 3.83
N LEU A 65 2.94 -22.36 3.29
CA LEU A 65 3.10 -22.18 1.85
C LEU A 65 3.78 -23.40 1.18
N GLN A 66 4.90 -23.90 1.72
CA GLN A 66 5.60 -25.04 1.14
C GLN A 66 4.77 -26.33 1.16
N ASN A 67 4.05 -26.59 2.25
CA ASN A 67 3.10 -27.69 2.37
C ASN A 67 1.91 -27.56 1.40
N LEU A 68 1.45 -26.34 1.10
CA LEU A 68 0.43 -26.10 0.07
C LEU A 68 0.99 -26.29 -1.35
N TYR A 69 2.20 -25.79 -1.63
CA TYR A 69 2.85 -25.96 -2.93
C TYR A 69 3.14 -27.44 -3.25
N ALA A 70 3.48 -28.24 -2.24
CA ALA A 70 3.67 -29.68 -2.38
C ALA A 70 2.40 -30.45 -2.79
N GLN A 71 1.20 -29.90 -2.54
CA GLN A 71 -0.08 -30.51 -2.95
C GLN A 71 -0.36 -30.35 -4.46
N ASP A 72 0.09 -29.25 -5.10
CA ASP A 72 0.07 -29.09 -6.56
C ASP A 72 1.14 -28.09 -7.04
N ASN A 73 2.20 -28.60 -7.68
CA ASN A 73 3.30 -27.78 -8.20
C ASN A 73 2.94 -26.89 -9.41
N LYS A 74 1.69 -26.93 -9.88
CA LYS A 74 1.15 -25.91 -10.79
C LYS A 74 0.86 -24.58 -10.09
N ASN A 75 0.78 -24.57 -8.76
CA ASN A 75 0.38 -23.40 -7.98
C ASN A 75 1.49 -22.33 -7.94
N PHE A 76 1.68 -21.65 -9.08
CA PHE A 76 2.70 -20.61 -9.23
C PHE A 76 2.47 -19.44 -8.27
N TYR A 77 1.22 -19.19 -7.87
CA TYR A 77 0.91 -18.11 -6.94
C TYR A 77 1.54 -18.35 -5.57
N VAL A 78 1.47 -19.60 -5.07
CA VAL A 78 2.17 -19.98 -3.84
C VAL A 78 3.70 -19.96 -4.03
N SER A 79 4.24 -20.33 -5.20
CA SER A 79 5.69 -20.18 -5.42
C SER A 79 6.14 -18.72 -5.49
N ASP A 80 5.32 -17.83 -6.05
CA ASP A 80 5.58 -16.39 -6.07
C ASP A 80 5.50 -15.81 -4.65
N LEU A 81 4.55 -16.23 -3.80
CA LEU A 81 4.51 -15.87 -2.37
C LEU A 81 5.76 -16.35 -1.60
N ILE A 82 6.20 -17.60 -1.81
CA ILE A 82 7.44 -18.12 -1.20
C ILE A 82 8.66 -17.31 -1.68
N ALA A 83 8.69 -16.93 -2.95
CA ALA A 83 9.74 -16.07 -3.48
C ALA A 83 9.70 -14.65 -2.87
N ASN A 84 8.51 -14.08 -2.68
CA ASN A 84 8.32 -12.78 -2.02
C ASN A 84 8.84 -12.81 -0.58
N GLY A 85 8.53 -13.86 0.19
CA GLY A 85 9.11 -14.05 1.53
C GLY A 85 10.65 -14.04 1.51
N TYR A 86 11.26 -14.75 0.56
CA TYR A 86 12.72 -14.72 0.37
C TYR A 86 13.28 -13.46 -0.32
N MET A 87 12.45 -12.49 -0.72
CA MET A 87 12.87 -11.17 -1.22
C MET A 87 12.70 -10.06 -0.19
N PHE A 88 11.60 -10.06 0.57
CA PHE A 88 11.12 -8.90 1.32
C PHE A 88 11.17 -9.03 2.86
N SER A 89 11.77 -10.11 3.38
CA SER A 89 12.01 -10.32 4.82
C SER A 89 13.49 -10.20 5.21
N ASP A 90 13.78 -10.21 6.51
CA ASP A 90 15.15 -10.34 7.03
C ASP A 90 15.81 -11.67 6.68
N LYS A 91 15.03 -12.71 6.34
CA LYS A 91 15.53 -14.02 5.89
C LYS A 91 15.78 -14.08 4.37
N LYS A 92 15.99 -12.93 3.73
CA LYS A 92 16.21 -12.76 2.28
C LYS A 92 17.30 -13.70 1.71
N ASP A 93 16.91 -14.51 0.72
CA ASP A 93 17.74 -15.53 0.09
C ASP A 93 17.55 -15.52 -1.43
N PHE A 94 18.53 -14.97 -2.15
CA PHE A 94 18.50 -14.86 -3.61
C PHE A 94 18.33 -16.20 -4.32
N ASN A 95 18.94 -17.27 -3.79
CA ASN A 95 18.92 -18.57 -4.46
C ASN A 95 17.54 -19.21 -4.33
N LYS A 96 16.94 -19.18 -3.13
CA LYS A 96 15.59 -19.71 -2.90
C LYS A 96 14.53 -18.86 -3.59
N ALA A 97 14.61 -17.53 -3.51
CA ALA A 97 13.69 -16.64 -4.23
C ALA A 97 13.70 -16.94 -5.74
N LYS A 98 14.89 -17.05 -6.33
CA LYS A 98 15.07 -17.44 -7.73
C LYS A 98 14.51 -18.84 -8.04
N GLU A 99 14.80 -19.83 -7.19
CA GLU A 99 14.36 -21.21 -7.36
C GLU A 99 12.81 -21.32 -7.39
N TYR A 100 12.12 -20.61 -6.49
CA TYR A 100 10.66 -20.64 -6.47
C TYR A 100 10.02 -19.90 -7.65
N LEU A 101 10.58 -18.78 -8.10
CA LEU A 101 10.14 -18.14 -9.35
C LEU A 101 10.34 -19.05 -10.58
N GLU A 102 11.48 -19.74 -10.68
CA GLU A 102 11.76 -20.68 -11.79
C GLU A 102 10.86 -21.93 -11.76
N LYS A 103 10.40 -22.37 -10.58
CA LYS A 103 9.38 -23.43 -10.46
C LYS A 103 8.03 -23.00 -11.03
N GLY A 104 7.60 -21.77 -10.72
CA GLY A 104 6.31 -21.20 -11.15
C GLY A 104 6.27 -20.74 -12.62
N GLU A 105 7.41 -20.35 -13.20
CA GLU A 105 7.47 -19.59 -14.46
C GLU A 105 6.66 -20.19 -15.62
N LYS A 106 6.71 -21.51 -15.79
CA LYS A 106 5.99 -22.26 -16.86
C LYS A 106 4.46 -22.20 -16.76
N TYR A 107 3.90 -21.76 -15.64
CA TYR A 107 2.45 -21.66 -15.39
C TYR A 107 1.95 -20.21 -15.25
N ASN A 108 2.85 -19.28 -14.97
CA ASN A 108 2.56 -17.86 -14.77
C ASN A 108 2.55 -17.09 -16.11
N GLU A 109 1.94 -15.90 -16.16
CA GLU A 109 1.88 -15.12 -17.41
C GLU A 109 3.20 -14.40 -17.70
N LYS A 110 3.45 -14.07 -18.98
CA LYS A 110 4.70 -13.43 -19.41
C LYS A 110 4.95 -12.05 -18.75
N PHE A 111 3.90 -11.32 -18.40
CA PHE A 111 4.04 -10.03 -17.72
C PHE A 111 4.54 -10.23 -16.28
N ASP A 112 3.82 -11.03 -15.50
CA ASP A 112 4.14 -11.34 -14.10
C ASP A 112 5.55 -11.94 -13.99
N ASN A 113 5.89 -12.92 -14.84
CA ASN A 113 7.24 -13.51 -14.93
C ASN A 113 8.37 -12.51 -15.17
N LEU A 114 8.14 -11.50 -16.02
CA LEU A 114 9.14 -10.46 -16.29
C LEU A 114 9.24 -9.47 -15.13
N LEU A 115 8.12 -9.15 -14.48
CA LEU A 115 8.08 -8.27 -13.31
C LEU A 115 8.79 -8.93 -12.12
N ASN A 116 8.44 -10.18 -11.78
CA ASN A 116 9.08 -10.95 -10.70
C ASN A 116 10.60 -11.02 -10.87
N LYS A 117 11.09 -11.14 -12.12
CA LYS A 117 12.52 -11.08 -12.42
C LYS A 117 13.11 -9.70 -12.18
N VAL A 118 12.46 -8.61 -12.60
CA VAL A 118 12.91 -7.26 -12.23
C VAL A 118 12.96 -7.08 -10.71
N ASN A 119 11.93 -7.53 -9.99
CA ASN A 119 11.85 -7.42 -8.53
C ASN A 119 13.04 -8.13 -7.87
N LEU A 120 13.24 -9.42 -8.15
CA LEU A 120 14.35 -10.25 -7.68
C LEU A 120 15.71 -9.59 -7.94
N TYR A 121 15.97 -9.19 -9.19
CA TYR A 121 17.27 -8.64 -9.55
C TYR A 121 17.50 -7.21 -9.04
N THR A 122 16.43 -6.43 -8.80
CA THR A 122 16.51 -5.12 -8.13
C THR A 122 16.85 -5.32 -6.65
N VAL A 123 16.04 -6.10 -5.90
CA VAL A 123 16.23 -6.37 -4.47
C VAL A 123 17.65 -6.87 -4.17
N PHE A 124 18.14 -7.85 -4.94
CA PHE A 124 19.48 -8.40 -4.74
C PHE A 124 20.60 -7.66 -5.51
N ASN A 125 20.35 -6.42 -5.95
CA ASN A 125 21.33 -5.49 -6.52
C ASN A 125 22.09 -6.05 -7.75
N LYS A 126 21.44 -6.90 -8.56
CA LYS A 126 21.99 -7.57 -9.74
C LYS A 126 21.79 -6.73 -11.00
N LYS A 127 22.36 -5.52 -10.99
CA LYS A 127 22.10 -4.42 -11.96
C LYS A 127 22.13 -4.81 -13.45
N LYS A 128 22.94 -5.80 -13.84
CA LYS A 128 23.01 -6.30 -15.23
C LYS A 128 21.70 -6.96 -15.67
N ASP A 129 21.19 -7.87 -14.85
CA ASP A 129 19.98 -8.65 -15.14
C ASP A 129 18.72 -7.84 -14.86
N GLU A 130 18.73 -7.02 -13.80
CA GLU A 130 17.75 -5.96 -13.55
C GLU A 130 17.55 -5.10 -14.81
N LYS A 131 18.63 -4.50 -15.34
CA LYS A 131 18.57 -3.69 -16.57
C LYS A 131 18.03 -4.48 -17.75
N ARG A 132 18.45 -5.74 -17.92
CA ARG A 132 17.98 -6.61 -19.01
C ARG A 132 16.45 -6.76 -18.96
N TYR A 133 15.87 -7.12 -17.81
CA TYR A 133 14.43 -7.35 -17.73
C TYR A 133 13.62 -6.04 -17.74
N LYS A 134 14.16 -4.94 -17.18
CA LYS A 134 13.61 -3.58 -17.36
C LYS A 134 13.60 -3.18 -18.86
N ASP A 135 14.66 -3.47 -19.62
CA ASP A 135 14.73 -3.25 -21.08
C ASP A 135 13.76 -4.17 -21.87
N GLU A 136 13.57 -5.43 -21.45
CA GLU A 136 12.62 -6.36 -22.08
C GLU A 136 11.16 -5.92 -21.87
N LEU A 137 10.78 -5.52 -20.64
CA LEU A 137 9.46 -4.93 -20.38
C LEU A 137 9.26 -3.61 -21.14
N LYS A 138 10.28 -2.73 -21.15
CA LYS A 138 10.21 -1.46 -21.88
C LYS A 138 9.98 -1.68 -23.39
N LYS A 139 10.63 -2.65 -24.03
CA LYS A 139 10.39 -2.97 -25.45
C LYS A 139 8.93 -3.37 -25.75
N ILE A 140 8.20 -3.92 -24.78
CA ILE A 140 6.81 -4.36 -24.94
C ILE A 140 5.83 -3.22 -24.62
N TYR A 141 6.12 -2.38 -23.61
CA TYR A 141 5.16 -1.45 -23.02
C TYR A 141 5.50 0.04 -23.18
N ASN A 142 6.63 0.43 -23.78
CA ASN A 142 7.08 1.83 -23.90
C ASN A 142 5.98 2.77 -24.44
N GLY A 143 5.68 3.83 -23.70
CA GLY A 143 4.65 4.82 -24.05
C GLY A 143 3.21 4.40 -23.71
N THR A 144 2.99 3.20 -23.16
CA THR A 144 1.67 2.77 -22.64
C THR A 144 1.52 3.08 -21.13
N PRO A 145 0.29 3.17 -20.61
CA PRO A 145 0.03 3.34 -19.17
C PRO A 145 0.62 2.22 -18.29
N VAL A 146 0.86 1.04 -18.85
CA VAL A 146 1.54 -0.07 -18.16
C VAL A 146 3.00 0.28 -17.85
N MET A 147 3.68 1.05 -18.71
CA MET A 147 5.05 1.50 -18.44
C MET A 147 5.10 2.57 -17.35
N ASP A 148 4.06 3.40 -17.20
CA ASP A 148 3.98 4.36 -16.10
C ASP A 148 3.84 3.65 -14.75
N LEU A 149 3.05 2.57 -14.69
CA LEU A 149 2.93 1.71 -13.52
C LEU A 149 4.26 1.01 -13.21
N LEU A 150 4.94 0.48 -14.23
CA LEU A 150 6.26 -0.14 -14.07
C LEU A 150 7.32 0.85 -13.57
N ASP A 151 7.39 2.07 -14.13
CA ASP A 151 8.29 3.13 -13.64
C ASP A 151 8.08 3.39 -12.12
N PHE A 152 6.83 3.39 -11.66
CA PHE A 152 6.49 3.58 -10.26
C PHE A 152 6.88 2.37 -9.39
N VAL A 153 6.52 1.15 -9.80
CA VAL A 153 6.87 -0.09 -9.07
C VAL A 153 8.39 -0.26 -8.95
N TYR A 154 9.15 0.02 -10.03
CA TYR A 154 10.62 0.01 -9.97
C TYR A 154 11.15 1.00 -8.93
N SER A 155 10.56 2.21 -8.86
CA SER A 155 10.97 3.25 -7.90
C SER A 155 10.69 2.82 -6.45
N GLY A 156 9.57 2.14 -6.20
CA GLY A 156 9.27 1.54 -4.89
C GLY A 156 10.30 0.50 -4.47
N ILE A 157 10.61 -0.46 -5.34
CA ILE A 157 11.54 -1.56 -5.03
C ILE A 157 12.99 -1.08 -4.94
N GLU A 158 13.39 -0.07 -5.72
CA GLU A 158 14.70 0.58 -5.57
C GLU A 158 14.82 1.34 -4.23
N ASN A 159 13.73 1.90 -3.71
CA ASN A 159 13.70 2.52 -2.37
C ASN A 159 13.66 1.49 -1.23
N TYR A 160 12.99 0.34 -1.40
CA TYR A 160 13.07 -0.80 -0.47
C TYR A 160 14.51 -1.28 -0.34
N ARG A 161 15.17 -1.60 -1.46
CA ARG A 161 16.57 -2.05 -1.52
C ARG A 161 17.54 -1.08 -0.83
N ASP A 162 17.31 0.22 -0.99
CA ASP A 162 18.20 1.27 -0.46
C ASP A 162 17.89 1.65 1.00
N GLU A 163 17.02 0.91 1.72
CA GLU A 163 16.63 1.14 3.12
C GLU A 163 16.10 2.58 3.38
N LYS A 164 15.45 3.13 2.33
CA LYS A 164 14.83 4.47 2.34
C LYS A 164 13.40 4.47 2.89
N LEU A 165 12.84 3.29 3.15
CA LEU A 165 11.64 3.11 3.94
C LEU A 165 11.81 3.70 5.37
N PRO A 166 10.72 4.11 6.02
CA PRO A 166 10.66 4.13 7.48
C PRO A 166 10.79 2.70 8.01
N ASN A 167 11.16 2.55 9.28
CA ASN A 167 11.09 1.27 9.97
C ASN A 167 9.78 1.26 10.75
N SER A 168 9.04 0.14 10.73
CA SER A 168 7.65 0.00 11.19
C SER A 168 6.58 0.68 10.31
N SER A 169 5.38 0.09 10.35
CA SER A 169 4.11 0.59 9.80
C SER A 169 3.35 1.50 10.75
N ASP A 170 3.74 1.48 12.03
CA ASP A 170 2.87 1.88 13.15
C ASP A 170 3.08 3.35 13.53
N ASP A 171 4.25 3.90 13.18
CA ASP A 171 4.56 5.33 13.18
C ASP A 171 3.69 6.07 12.14
N LEU A 172 2.51 6.55 12.54
CA LEU A 172 1.72 7.47 11.74
C LEU A 172 2.51 8.78 11.50
N PRO A 173 2.10 9.59 10.49
CA PRO A 173 2.65 10.92 10.30
C PRO A 173 2.80 11.69 11.61
N PHE A 174 4.00 12.25 11.83
CA PHE A 174 4.35 13.11 12.97
C PHE A 174 4.50 12.39 14.32
N GLY A 175 4.70 11.07 14.33
CA GLY A 175 4.76 10.30 15.59
C GLY A 175 3.42 10.31 16.31
N SER A 176 2.34 10.37 15.53
CA SER A 176 0.98 10.17 16.05
C SER A 176 0.67 8.68 16.13
N PHE A 177 -0.38 8.33 16.86
CA PHE A 177 -0.91 6.96 16.91
C PHE A 177 -2.44 6.98 16.90
N TYR A 178 -3.04 5.86 16.49
CA TYR A 178 -4.49 5.71 16.42
C TYR A 178 -5.03 5.07 17.70
N ASP A 179 -5.94 5.76 18.39
CA ASP A 179 -6.69 5.15 19.48
C ASP A 179 -7.96 4.47 18.95
N GLU A 180 -7.88 3.14 18.87
CA GLU A 180 -8.98 2.24 18.46
C GLU A 180 -10.26 2.41 19.29
N ASN A 181 -10.16 2.81 20.57
CA ASN A 181 -11.31 2.89 21.49
C ASN A 181 -12.16 4.13 21.21
N THR A 182 -11.50 5.24 20.85
CA THR A 182 -12.14 6.55 20.65
C THR A 182 -12.23 6.97 19.17
N GLY A 183 -11.52 6.26 18.29
CA GLY A 183 -11.34 6.62 16.87
C GLY A 183 -10.51 7.88 16.64
N GLU A 184 -9.72 8.29 17.64
CA GLU A 184 -8.88 9.49 17.62
C GLU A 184 -7.50 9.21 16.99
N ILE A 185 -6.89 10.25 16.44
CA ILE A 185 -5.43 10.29 16.20
C ILE A 185 -4.84 11.16 17.32
N ILE A 186 -4.01 10.55 18.17
CA ILE A 186 -3.30 11.23 19.25
C ILE A 186 -1.92 11.63 18.72
N ASN A 187 -1.57 12.91 18.82
CA ASN A 187 -0.33 13.45 18.26
C ASN A 187 0.81 13.39 19.28
N GLY A 188 1.88 12.65 19.01
CA GLY A 188 3.03 12.52 19.92
C GLY A 188 3.74 13.84 20.22
N ILE A 189 3.61 14.85 19.35
CA ILE A 189 4.18 16.20 19.55
C ILE A 189 3.41 17.02 20.62
N ALA A 190 2.30 16.51 21.18
CA ALA A 190 1.41 17.28 22.05
C ALA A 190 1.60 17.07 23.58
N ASN A 191 2.39 16.07 24.01
CA ASN A 191 2.44 15.63 25.41
C ASN A 191 3.88 15.67 26.00
N ASP A 192 4.43 16.86 26.20
CA ASP A 192 5.54 17.07 27.14
C ASP A 192 5.00 17.05 28.57
N ASP A 193 5.03 15.89 29.23
CA ASP A 193 4.81 15.72 30.68
C ASP A 193 6.03 15.04 31.38
N ASP A 194 7.07 14.68 30.61
CA ASP A 194 8.36 14.16 31.10
C ASP A 194 9.46 15.22 30.94
N GLU A 195 10.18 15.52 32.02
CA GLU A 195 11.23 16.57 32.05
C GLU A 195 12.45 16.22 31.17
N ASN A 196 12.57 16.81 29.97
CA ASN A 196 13.78 16.66 29.16
C ASN A 196 14.10 17.91 28.31
N ASP A 197 15.12 18.67 28.72
CA ASP A 197 15.55 19.92 28.07
C ASP A 197 16.17 19.67 26.67
N ASN A 198 15.36 19.53 25.62
CA ASN A 198 15.72 19.91 24.24
C ASN A 198 14.50 20.00 23.30
N GLN A 199 14.24 21.22 22.79
CA GLN A 199 13.29 21.54 21.71
C GLN A 199 11.78 21.31 21.98
N ASN A 200 11.29 21.85 23.09
CA ASN A 200 9.86 22.11 23.30
C ASN A 200 9.33 23.07 22.20
N MET A 201 8.67 22.51 21.16
CA MET A 201 8.05 23.26 20.06
C MET A 201 6.59 23.55 20.38
N ASN A 202 6.12 24.78 20.12
CA ASN A 202 4.72 25.11 20.38
C ASN A 202 3.76 24.54 19.31
N PHE A 203 2.47 24.54 19.60
CA PHE A 203 1.44 23.97 18.72
C PHE A 203 1.37 24.63 17.31
N GLU A 204 1.61 25.94 17.17
CA GLU A 204 1.65 26.58 15.85
C GLU A 204 2.96 26.26 15.08
N GLU A 205 4.08 26.02 15.78
CA GLU A 205 5.34 25.53 15.18
C GLU A 205 5.21 24.07 14.71
N SER A 206 4.62 23.21 15.55
CA SER A 206 4.24 21.83 15.17
C SER A 206 3.35 21.82 13.93
N LEU A 207 2.35 22.70 13.86
CA LEU A 207 1.48 22.84 12.70
C LEU A 207 2.19 23.36 11.44
N ASP A 208 3.18 24.26 11.52
CA ASP A 208 3.95 24.63 10.32
C ASP A 208 4.89 23.49 9.89
N GLU A 209 5.58 22.81 10.80
CA GLU A 209 6.36 21.60 10.51
C GLU A 209 5.51 20.52 9.83
N ILE A 210 4.26 20.30 10.29
CA ILE A 210 3.27 19.42 9.67
C ILE A 210 2.94 19.87 8.25
N ASN A 211 2.50 21.12 8.06
CA ASN A 211 2.12 21.66 6.74
C ASN A 211 3.29 21.67 5.75
N LYS A 212 4.49 21.99 6.20
CA LYS A 212 5.75 22.00 5.46
C LYS A 212 6.19 20.59 5.08
N THR A 213 5.98 19.60 5.96
CA THR A 213 6.24 18.19 5.66
C THR A 213 5.25 17.64 4.64
N ILE A 214 3.96 17.93 4.76
CA ILE A 214 2.93 17.59 3.76
C ILE A 214 3.31 18.19 2.40
N ARG A 215 3.52 19.52 2.32
CA ARG A 215 3.91 20.22 1.08
C ARG A 215 5.26 19.78 0.50
N ASN A 216 6.15 19.17 1.28
CA ASN A 216 7.41 18.64 0.75
C ASN A 216 7.23 17.22 0.19
N SER A 217 6.43 16.44 0.90
CA SER A 217 6.08 15.04 0.61
C SER A 217 5.28 14.88 -0.68
N THR A 218 4.31 15.76 -0.91
CA THR A 218 3.40 15.72 -2.05
C THR A 218 4.05 16.11 -3.37
N LYS A 219 5.14 16.89 -3.38
CA LYS A 219 5.84 17.39 -4.60
C LYS A 219 6.26 16.32 -5.59
N GLU A 220 6.37 15.07 -5.18
CA GLU A 220 6.70 13.94 -6.07
C GLU A 220 5.46 13.14 -6.51
N ILE A 221 4.37 13.14 -5.73
CA ILE A 221 3.04 12.79 -6.21
C ILE A 221 2.61 13.79 -7.29
N ASP A 222 2.86 15.08 -7.06
CA ASP A 222 2.48 16.20 -7.93
C ASP A 222 3.11 16.11 -9.34
N LYS A 223 4.38 15.69 -9.41
CA LYS A 223 5.10 15.41 -10.67
C LYS A 223 4.52 14.21 -11.43
N ASN A 224 3.92 13.25 -10.72
CA ASN A 224 3.45 11.98 -11.27
C ASN A 224 1.92 11.89 -11.36
N VAL A 225 1.15 12.88 -10.90
CA VAL A 225 -0.32 12.78 -10.82
C VAL A 225 -0.99 12.54 -12.18
N GLU A 226 -0.45 13.11 -13.26
CA GLU A 226 -0.95 12.83 -14.63
C GLU A 226 -0.55 11.44 -15.15
N LYS A 227 0.54 10.84 -14.65
CA LYS A 227 0.82 9.41 -14.85
C LYS A 227 -0.21 8.56 -14.09
N PHE A 228 -0.46 8.84 -12.81
CA PHE A 228 -1.43 8.09 -12.00
C PHE A 228 -2.84 8.17 -12.58
N LYS A 229 -3.32 9.36 -13.00
CA LYS A 229 -4.59 9.51 -13.73
C LYS A 229 -4.62 8.71 -15.04
N ARG A 230 -3.50 8.62 -15.77
CA ARG A 230 -3.38 7.81 -17.00
C ARG A 230 -3.40 6.31 -16.72
N ILE A 231 -2.77 5.86 -15.63
CA ILE A 231 -2.82 4.48 -15.13
C ILE A 231 -4.26 4.14 -14.75
N LEU A 232 -4.89 4.90 -13.85
CA LEU A 232 -6.29 4.70 -13.41
C LEU A 232 -7.25 4.66 -14.61
N LYS A 233 -7.16 5.61 -15.54
CA LYS A 233 -7.99 5.62 -16.76
C LYS A 233 -7.80 4.39 -17.66
N TYR A 234 -6.61 3.78 -17.68
CA TYR A 234 -6.37 2.54 -18.42
C TYR A 234 -6.92 1.32 -17.70
N PHE A 235 -6.77 1.28 -16.37
CA PHE A 235 -7.18 0.17 -15.52
C PHE A 235 -8.61 0.25 -15.00
N SER A 236 -9.36 1.32 -15.31
CA SER A 236 -10.82 1.37 -15.16
C SER A 236 -11.55 0.37 -16.08
N ASN A 237 -10.82 -0.39 -16.91
CA ASN A 237 -11.31 -1.51 -17.68
C ASN A 237 -10.88 -2.84 -17.04
N GLU A 238 -11.83 -3.64 -16.56
CA GLU A 238 -11.57 -4.91 -15.88
C GLU A 238 -10.73 -5.91 -16.71
N LYS A 239 -10.80 -5.88 -18.05
CA LYS A 239 -9.94 -6.75 -18.88
C LYS A 239 -8.47 -6.33 -18.86
N ASN A 240 -8.20 -5.05 -18.62
CA ASN A 240 -6.84 -4.57 -18.39
C ASN A 240 -6.36 -4.95 -16.98
N LYS A 241 -7.21 -4.84 -15.95
CA LYS A 241 -6.89 -5.36 -14.60
C LYS A 241 -6.48 -6.84 -14.64
N GLN A 242 -7.38 -7.67 -15.19
CA GLN A 242 -7.20 -9.12 -15.34
C GLN A 242 -5.88 -9.48 -16.04
N LYS A 243 -5.59 -8.83 -17.16
CA LYS A 243 -4.38 -9.07 -17.98
C LYS A 243 -3.06 -8.72 -17.28
N PHE A 244 -3.07 -7.85 -16.29
CA PHE A 244 -1.85 -7.31 -15.65
C PHE A 244 -1.82 -7.55 -14.14
N SER A 245 -2.64 -8.48 -13.64
CA SER A 245 -2.76 -8.79 -12.20
C SER A 245 -3.12 -7.57 -11.32
N LEU A 246 -3.65 -6.49 -11.90
CA LEU A 246 -3.90 -5.26 -11.15
C LEU A 246 -5.22 -5.38 -10.39
N THR A 247 -5.13 -5.76 -9.13
CA THR A 247 -6.30 -5.97 -8.28
C THR A 247 -6.87 -4.66 -7.74
N ASP A 248 -8.10 -4.74 -7.24
CA ASP A 248 -8.89 -3.59 -6.80
C ASP A 248 -8.26 -2.75 -5.70
N ASP A 249 -7.54 -3.40 -4.79
CA ASP A 249 -6.78 -2.76 -3.71
C ASP A 249 -5.56 -2.00 -4.24
N ILE A 250 -4.83 -2.56 -5.22
CA ILE A 250 -3.77 -1.83 -5.95
C ILE A 250 -4.36 -0.62 -6.66
N TYR A 251 -5.49 -0.80 -7.34
CA TYR A 251 -6.21 0.28 -7.99
C TYR A 251 -6.65 1.35 -6.98
N ARG A 252 -7.11 0.95 -5.78
CA ARG A 252 -7.50 1.86 -4.69
C ARG A 252 -6.31 2.61 -4.10
N ASN A 253 -5.18 1.97 -3.88
CA ASN A 253 -3.95 2.63 -3.43
C ASN A 253 -3.43 3.64 -4.48
N LEU A 254 -3.61 3.36 -5.77
CA LEU A 254 -3.36 4.31 -6.86
C LEU A 254 -4.40 5.46 -6.90
N GLU A 255 -5.67 5.21 -6.57
CA GLU A 255 -6.65 6.30 -6.37
C GLU A 255 -6.22 7.21 -5.21
N LEU A 256 -5.88 6.63 -4.05
CA LEU A 256 -5.55 7.37 -2.83
C LEU A 256 -4.38 8.35 -3.04
N LEU A 257 -3.38 8.00 -3.86
CA LEU A 257 -2.32 8.93 -4.27
C LEU A 257 -2.87 10.17 -5.03
N VAL A 258 -3.83 9.98 -5.94
CA VAL A 258 -4.46 11.06 -6.72
C VAL A 258 -5.44 11.87 -5.87
N GLU A 259 -6.21 11.21 -5.01
CA GLU A 259 -7.11 11.86 -4.05
C GLU A 259 -6.32 12.71 -3.05
N THR A 260 -5.20 12.20 -2.52
CA THR A 260 -4.30 12.94 -1.60
C THR A 260 -3.78 14.24 -2.25
N ASN A 261 -3.31 14.18 -3.50
CA ASN A 261 -2.85 15.39 -4.22
C ASN A 261 -4.01 16.35 -4.55
N THR A 262 -5.22 15.84 -4.75
CA THR A 262 -6.42 16.66 -4.98
C THR A 262 -6.85 17.37 -3.68
N ILE A 263 -6.86 16.64 -2.56
CA ILE A 263 -7.14 17.14 -1.20
C ILE A 263 -6.13 18.20 -0.79
N GLU A 264 -4.83 17.99 -1.03
CA GLU A 264 -3.79 18.99 -0.78
C GLU A 264 -4.05 20.28 -1.59
N LYS A 265 -4.32 20.15 -2.90
CA LYS A 265 -4.59 21.32 -3.76
C LYS A 265 -5.84 22.08 -3.35
N ILE A 266 -6.88 21.39 -2.88
CA ILE A 266 -8.05 22.05 -2.28
C ILE A 266 -7.64 22.75 -0.99
N SER A 267 -6.91 22.08 -0.08
CA SER A 267 -6.46 22.69 1.18
C SER A 267 -5.60 23.95 0.97
N ALA A 268 -4.71 23.93 -0.03
CA ALA A 268 -3.80 25.03 -0.34
C ALA A 268 -4.47 26.24 -1.03
N ASN A 269 -5.50 26.03 -1.85
CA ASN A 269 -6.18 27.11 -2.60
C ASN A 269 -7.48 27.58 -1.93
N ASP A 270 -8.20 26.68 -1.26
CA ASP A 270 -9.56 26.88 -0.74
C ASP A 270 -9.68 26.69 0.79
N GLY A 271 -8.63 26.21 1.45
CA GLY A 271 -8.57 25.99 2.90
C GLY A 271 -9.06 24.60 3.34
N ILE A 272 -8.62 24.21 4.54
CA ILE A 272 -8.83 22.87 5.14
C ILE A 272 -10.29 22.42 5.16
N LEU A 273 -11.25 23.34 5.34
CA LEU A 273 -12.68 23.01 5.40
C LEU A 273 -13.19 22.40 4.08
N LYS A 274 -12.78 22.93 2.93
CA LYS A 274 -13.14 22.34 1.63
C LYS A 274 -12.42 21.03 1.37
N ALA A 275 -11.19 20.87 1.87
CA ALA A 275 -10.44 19.61 1.76
C ALA A 275 -11.08 18.49 2.59
N LEU A 276 -11.55 18.81 3.80
CA LEU A 276 -12.33 17.91 4.66
C LEU A 276 -13.67 17.53 4.02
N ASP A 277 -14.48 18.51 3.59
CA ASP A 277 -15.73 18.21 2.89
C ASP A 277 -15.50 17.42 1.59
N TYR A 278 -14.40 17.66 0.86
CA TYR A 278 -14.05 16.85 -0.30
C TYR A 278 -13.79 15.39 0.07
N TYR A 279 -12.91 15.13 1.06
CA TYR A 279 -12.62 13.78 1.52
C TYR A 279 -13.86 13.03 2.02
N ILE A 280 -14.66 13.69 2.87
CA ILE A 280 -15.85 13.11 3.50
C ILE A 280 -16.90 12.72 2.44
N ASN A 281 -17.11 13.55 1.43
CA ASN A 281 -18.14 13.31 0.40
C ASN A 281 -17.64 12.42 -0.76
N ASN A 282 -16.35 12.41 -1.09
CA ASN A 282 -15.84 11.78 -2.32
C ASN A 282 -14.86 10.61 -2.10
N VAL A 283 -14.27 10.46 -0.90
CA VAL A 283 -13.13 9.53 -0.68
C VAL A 283 -13.36 8.56 0.45
N SER A 284 -13.74 9.04 1.64
CA SER A 284 -13.77 8.28 2.91
C SER A 284 -14.81 7.15 2.98
N ASN A 285 -15.72 7.11 2.00
CA ASN A 285 -16.80 6.13 1.89
C ASN A 285 -16.61 5.16 0.71
N LYS A 286 -15.52 5.29 -0.08
CA LYS A 286 -15.15 4.35 -1.16
C LYS A 286 -14.47 3.07 -0.66
N ALA A 287 -13.90 3.08 0.55
CA ALA A 287 -13.23 1.93 1.15
C ALA A 287 -14.12 0.68 1.20
N LYS A 288 -13.54 -0.51 0.99
CA LYS A 288 -14.27 -1.78 0.83
C LYS A 288 -13.97 -2.72 2.00
N ASP A 289 -14.99 -3.37 2.53
CA ASP A 289 -14.94 -3.89 3.92
C ASP A 289 -13.94 -5.02 4.14
N LYS A 290 -13.81 -5.91 3.15
CA LYS A 290 -12.81 -6.98 3.18
C LYS A 290 -11.45 -6.43 2.69
N GLU A 291 -11.49 -5.54 1.68
CA GLU A 291 -10.30 -4.95 1.01
C GLU A 291 -9.54 -3.98 1.93
N PHE A 292 -10.18 -3.60 3.04
CA PHE A 292 -9.74 -2.49 3.87
C PHE A 292 -8.34 -2.67 4.42
N GLU A 293 -8.07 -3.83 5.04
CA GLU A 293 -6.77 -4.17 5.64
C GLU A 293 -5.62 -3.89 4.64
N PHE A 294 -5.92 -4.09 3.35
CA PHE A 294 -5.03 -4.04 2.18
C PHE A 294 -4.74 -2.64 1.63
N THR A 295 -5.55 -1.71 2.11
CA THR A 295 -5.49 -0.28 1.82
C THR A 295 -5.31 0.50 3.12
N LYS A 296 -5.14 -0.21 4.26
CA LYS A 296 -5.21 0.31 5.62
C LYS A 296 -4.25 1.46 5.76
N ASP A 297 -2.97 1.25 5.48
CA ASP A 297 -1.91 2.24 5.66
C ASP A 297 -2.16 3.50 4.82
N GLY A 298 -2.70 3.34 3.60
CA GLY A 298 -3.06 4.45 2.71
C GLY A 298 -4.29 5.24 3.16
N GLU A 299 -5.38 4.54 3.51
CA GLU A 299 -6.61 5.15 4.04
C GLU A 299 -6.37 5.78 5.42
N MET A 300 -5.56 5.13 6.27
CA MET A 300 -5.13 5.56 7.61
C MET A 300 -4.22 6.79 7.52
N THR A 301 -3.23 6.80 6.62
CA THR A 301 -2.39 7.99 6.38
C THR A 301 -3.24 9.17 5.94
N LEU A 302 -4.15 8.99 4.97
CA LEU A 302 -4.99 10.08 4.49
C LEU A 302 -6.00 10.55 5.55
N TYR A 303 -6.58 9.64 6.33
CA TYR A 303 -7.41 9.95 7.49
C TYR A 303 -6.62 10.75 8.53
N ALA A 304 -5.42 10.29 8.92
CA ALA A 304 -4.57 10.92 9.92
C ALA A 304 -4.16 12.35 9.51
N LEU A 305 -3.71 12.55 8.27
CA LEU A 305 -3.35 13.87 7.75
C LEU A 305 -4.50 14.87 7.82
N LEU A 306 -5.73 14.42 7.56
CA LEU A 306 -6.94 15.26 7.64
C LEU A 306 -7.44 15.47 9.07
N TYR A 307 -7.31 14.45 9.93
CA TYR A 307 -7.67 14.52 11.35
C TYR A 307 -6.76 15.50 12.09
N ILE A 308 -5.44 15.40 11.87
CA ILE A 308 -4.44 16.36 12.36
C ILE A 308 -4.66 17.73 11.72
N GLY A 309 -4.88 17.79 10.40
CA GLY A 309 -5.17 19.03 9.68
C GLY A 309 -6.40 19.78 10.23
N SER A 310 -7.42 19.06 10.71
CA SER A 310 -8.62 19.66 11.32
C SER A 310 -8.30 20.49 12.57
N ALA A 311 -7.22 20.22 13.29
CA ALA A 311 -6.80 20.99 14.46
C ALA A 311 -6.33 22.42 14.14
N THR A 312 -6.23 22.79 12.86
CA THR A 312 -6.02 24.18 12.40
C THR A 312 -7.30 25.04 12.44
N ILE A 313 -8.47 24.44 12.69
CA ILE A 313 -9.78 25.13 12.68
C ILE A 313 -9.95 25.91 13.99
N LYS A 314 -9.88 27.24 13.92
CA LYS A 314 -9.96 28.14 15.09
C LYS A 314 -11.37 28.32 15.70
N ASP A 315 -12.43 27.83 15.06
CA ASP A 315 -13.79 27.78 15.62
C ASP A 315 -14.03 26.38 16.20
N GLU A 316 -14.11 26.30 17.54
CA GLU A 316 -14.30 25.07 18.32
C GLU A 316 -15.53 24.26 17.87
N LYS A 317 -16.65 24.92 17.53
CA LYS A 317 -17.88 24.24 17.11
C LYS A 317 -17.75 23.67 15.70
N VAL A 318 -17.07 24.38 14.82
CA VAL A 318 -16.74 23.88 13.48
C VAL A 318 -15.75 22.72 13.58
N TYR A 319 -14.71 22.84 14.40
CA TYR A 319 -13.72 21.80 14.68
C TYR A 319 -14.40 20.50 15.16
N GLU A 320 -15.18 20.55 16.24
CA GLU A 320 -15.91 19.38 16.75
C GLU A 320 -16.90 18.79 15.74
N THR A 321 -17.56 19.64 14.94
CA THR A 321 -18.43 19.19 13.85
C THR A 321 -17.65 18.37 12.81
N TYR A 322 -16.44 18.79 12.42
CA TYR A 322 -15.62 18.05 11.47
C TYR A 322 -14.94 16.82 12.08
N ARG A 323 -14.46 16.88 13.32
CA ARG A 323 -13.96 15.73 14.08
C ARG A 323 -15.01 14.62 14.14
N LYS A 324 -16.26 14.98 14.44
CA LYS A 324 -17.39 14.04 14.40
C LYS A 324 -17.65 13.52 12.98
N LYS A 325 -17.79 14.39 11.97
CA LYS A 325 -17.99 13.96 10.57
C LYS A 325 -16.93 12.94 10.13
N LEU A 326 -15.66 13.12 10.52
CA LEU A 326 -14.56 12.20 10.22
C LEU A 326 -14.76 10.84 10.92
N LYS A 327 -15.07 10.83 12.22
CA LYS A 327 -15.35 9.59 12.98
C LYS A 327 -16.60 8.82 12.50
N ASP A 328 -17.54 9.51 11.87
CA ASP A 328 -18.74 8.93 11.27
C ASP A 328 -18.49 8.35 9.85
N THR A 329 -17.27 8.47 9.28
CA THR A 329 -16.94 7.92 7.94
C THR A 329 -16.74 6.41 7.93
N LYS A 330 -16.87 5.80 6.75
CA LYS A 330 -16.63 4.37 6.57
C LYS A 330 -15.18 3.97 6.89
N VAL A 331 -14.18 4.72 6.43
CA VAL A 331 -12.76 4.51 6.79
C VAL A 331 -12.57 4.52 8.30
N ALA A 332 -13.09 5.52 9.02
CA ALA A 332 -12.97 5.59 10.48
C ALA A 332 -13.67 4.43 11.20
N LYS A 333 -14.72 3.83 10.62
CA LYS A 333 -15.28 2.57 11.14
C LYS A 333 -14.36 1.39 10.88
N LEU A 334 -13.86 1.23 9.66
CA LEU A 334 -13.04 0.10 9.26
C LEU A 334 -11.68 0.06 9.97
N LEU A 335 -11.10 1.22 10.31
CA LEU A 335 -9.91 1.32 11.18
C LEU A 335 -10.19 0.70 12.56
N ARG A 336 -11.22 1.15 13.30
CA ARG A 336 -11.64 0.55 14.59
C ARG A 336 -11.97 -0.94 14.46
N ASP A 337 -12.67 -1.32 13.40
CA ASP A 337 -13.01 -2.73 13.12
C ASP A 337 -11.76 -3.58 12.77
N SER A 338 -10.59 -2.98 12.46
CA SER A 338 -9.32 -3.68 12.24
C SER A 338 -8.53 -3.91 13.52
N GLU A 339 -8.21 -2.87 14.29
CA GLU A 339 -7.39 -3.01 15.51
C GLU A 339 -8.06 -3.87 16.59
N ALA A 340 -9.39 -3.77 16.71
CA ALA A 340 -10.18 -4.61 17.62
C ALA A 340 -10.23 -6.11 17.23
N LYS A 341 -9.51 -6.52 16.16
CA LYS A 341 -9.16 -7.92 15.86
C LYS A 341 -7.71 -8.25 16.24
N THR A 342 -6.79 -7.30 16.15
CA THR A 342 -5.37 -7.46 16.52
C THR A 342 -5.21 -7.68 18.03
N ASN A 343 -6.03 -6.99 18.84
CA ASN A 343 -6.02 -7.06 20.30
C ASN A 343 -6.88 -8.22 20.88
N LYS A 344 -6.86 -9.42 20.26
CA LYS A 344 -7.64 -10.61 20.68
C LYS A 344 -6.93 -11.95 20.45
#